data_AF-A0A8H7C8E4-F1
#
_entry.id   AF-A0A8H7C8E4-F1
#
_cell.length_a   1.000
_cell.length_b   1.000
_cell.length_c   1.000
_cell.angle_alpha   90.00
_cell.angle_beta   90.00
_cell.angle_gamma   90.00
#
_symmetry.space_group_name_H-M   'P 1'
#
loop_
_entity.id
_entity.type
_entity.pdbx_description
1 polymer ?
#
loop_
_entity_poly.entity_id
_entity_poly.type
_entity_poly.pdbx_seq_one_letter_code
_entity_poly.pdbx_strand_id
1 'polypeptide(L)'
;MAGPQPQPLVCVFFKLPPSLQSVPRIHEIAWTVFLPQLNRLNDAFQAVQTTHPSPEAQKIWSEARQSAAKKMSRLQELAFLNYDTAGNFLLFVKASRLGRNNPEAYHTFLTRAHQAAKKSGSVQEVLLKFREDIRIVVGQITTLMSGNGKDVSSFTSESSQSMLELATAVEECNAILEGHREELKEVQRQKLDENDNHPSEEEFQMVEEKWQAFSNSADADEYKWHALQREIRGFEDDDEPPMTYNYPTTPAMHTNSSKRPRVPFWRKFFRRVSSCLSVKKFVR
;
A
#
# COMPACT_ATOMS: atom_id res chain seq x y z
N MET A 1 36.81 23.82 23.57
CA MET A 1 36.13 24.59 22.50
C MET A 1 35.14 23.66 21.84
N ALA A 2 33.83 23.92 21.99
CA ALA A 2 32.82 23.21 21.22
C ALA A 2 32.86 23.77 19.79
N GLY A 3 33.11 22.91 18.79
CA GLY A 3 33.04 23.31 17.39
C GLY A 3 31.64 23.86 17.06
N PRO A 4 31.52 24.72 16.04
CA PRO A 4 30.22 25.22 15.61
C PRO A 4 29.29 24.03 15.34
N GLN A 5 28.10 24.05 15.94
CA GLN A 5 27.09 23.05 15.62
C GLN A 5 26.76 23.15 14.12
N PRO A 6 26.71 22.02 13.39
CA PRO A 6 26.30 22.03 12.00
C PRO A 6 24.92 22.67 11.89
N GLN A 7 24.81 23.74 11.12
CA GLN A 7 23.50 24.31 10.79
C GLN A 7 22.74 23.28 9.93
N PRO A 8 21.43 23.10 10.16
CA PRO A 8 20.64 22.21 9.33
C PRO A 8 20.66 22.71 7.88
N LEU A 9 21.12 21.85 6.96
CA LEU A 9 21.08 22.13 5.53
C LEU A 9 19.62 22.33 5.11
N VAL A 10 19.30 23.54 4.65
CA VAL A 10 17.99 23.88 4.09
C VAL A 10 18.08 23.70 2.58
N CYS A 11 17.19 22.86 2.04
CA CYS A 11 17.06 22.67 0.60
C CYS A 11 16.27 23.86 0.02
N VAL A 12 16.93 24.74 -0.73
CA VAL A 12 16.31 25.96 -1.23
C VAL A 12 15.86 25.78 -2.68
N PHE A 13 16.59 25.00 -3.47
CA PHE A 13 16.35 24.84 -4.92
C PHE A 13 15.54 23.59 -5.23
N PHE A 14 15.95 22.46 -4.68
CA PHE A 14 15.27 21.20 -4.96
C PHE A 14 14.18 20.90 -3.93
N LYS A 15 13.16 20.18 -4.38
CA LYS A 15 12.17 19.60 -3.47
C LYS A 15 12.62 18.20 -3.06
N LEU A 16 12.39 17.89 -1.79
CA LEU A 16 12.60 16.55 -1.26
C LEU A 16 11.53 15.59 -1.81
N PRO A 17 11.81 14.29 -1.90
CA PRO A 17 10.80 13.31 -2.26
C PRO A 17 9.70 13.24 -1.19
N PRO A 18 8.56 12.62 -1.53
CA PRO A 18 7.59 12.18 -0.53
C PRO A 18 8.22 11.27 0.53
N SER A 19 7.47 11.03 1.61
CA SER A 19 7.88 10.15 2.69
C SER A 19 8.28 8.76 2.17
N LEU A 20 9.48 8.32 2.59
CA LEU A 20 10.04 6.99 2.26
C LEU A 20 9.16 5.83 2.72
N GLN A 21 8.22 6.07 3.64
CA GLN A 21 7.39 5.02 4.24
C GLN A 21 6.04 4.87 3.56
N SER A 22 5.61 5.81 2.71
CA SER A 22 4.24 5.82 2.17
C SER A 22 3.93 4.56 1.34
N VAL A 23 4.71 4.29 0.30
CA VAL A 23 4.51 3.13 -0.59
C VAL A 23 4.79 1.80 0.14
N PRO A 24 5.91 1.63 0.87
CA PRO A 24 6.17 0.39 1.62
C PRO A 24 5.08 0.06 2.63
N ARG A 25 4.56 1.07 3.35
CA ARG A 25 3.53 0.87 4.36
C ARG A 25 2.21 0.41 3.74
N ILE A 26 1.81 0.96 2.60
CA ILE A 26 0.60 0.53 1.89
C ILE A 26 0.75 -0.93 1.42
N HIS A 27 1.91 -1.29 0.88
CA HIS A 27 2.21 -2.68 0.53
C HIS A 27 2.14 -3.61 1.75
N GLU A 28 2.74 -3.20 2.88
CA GLU A 28 2.69 -3.96 4.13
C GLU A 28 1.24 -4.18 4.60
N ILE A 29 0.39 -3.15 4.57
CA ILE A 29 -1.03 -3.27 4.93
C ILE A 29 -1.74 -4.26 4.01
N ALA A 30 -1.48 -4.21 2.70
CA ALA A 30 -2.10 -5.11 1.75
C ALA A 30 -1.71 -6.59 2.03
N TRP A 31 -0.46 -6.83 2.39
CA TRP A 31 0.04 -8.17 2.68
C TRP A 31 -0.34 -8.69 4.07
N THR A 32 -0.35 -7.82 5.08
CA THR A 32 -0.50 -8.21 6.49
C THR A 32 -1.92 -8.02 7.02
N VAL A 33 -2.77 -7.27 6.32
CA VAL A 33 -4.17 -7.06 6.70
C VAL A 33 -5.11 -7.51 5.58
N PHE A 34 -5.05 -6.93 4.38
CA PHE A 34 -6.06 -7.22 3.34
C PHE A 34 -6.10 -8.70 2.97
N LEU A 35 -4.97 -9.29 2.59
CA LEU A 35 -4.92 -10.70 2.23
C LEU A 35 -5.33 -11.63 3.41
N PRO A 36 -4.78 -11.49 4.64
CA PRO A 36 -5.21 -12.32 5.77
C PRO A 36 -6.69 -12.22 6.10
N GLN A 37 -7.31 -11.03 6.04
CA GLN A 37 -8.75 -10.90 6.30
C GLN A 37 -9.58 -11.54 5.18
N LEU A 38 -9.16 -11.44 3.91
CA LEU A 38 -9.83 -12.14 2.81
C LEU A 38 -9.70 -13.67 2.94
N ASN A 39 -8.57 -14.17 3.42
CA ASN A 39 -8.38 -15.60 3.69
C ASN A 39 -9.24 -16.06 4.86
N ARG A 40 -9.32 -15.27 5.94
CA ARG A 40 -10.21 -15.56 7.07
C ARG A 40 -11.68 -15.60 6.66
N LEU A 41 -12.11 -14.68 5.81
CA LEU A 41 -13.45 -14.71 5.21
C LEU A 41 -13.67 -15.96 4.38
N ASN A 42 -12.68 -16.36 3.57
CA ASN A 42 -12.74 -17.58 2.78
C ASN A 42 -12.85 -18.82 3.67
N ASP A 43 -12.05 -18.93 4.72
CA ASP A 43 -12.06 -20.08 5.63
C ASP A 43 -13.41 -20.20 6.36
N ALA A 44 -13.93 -19.08 6.84
CA ALA A 44 -15.26 -19.03 7.46
C ALA A 44 -16.36 -19.41 6.46
N PHE A 45 -16.24 -18.95 5.21
CA PHE A 45 -17.15 -19.29 4.14
C PHE A 45 -17.11 -20.79 3.78
N GLN A 46 -15.91 -21.37 3.62
CA GLN A 46 -15.72 -22.79 3.32
C GLN A 46 -16.25 -23.70 4.44
N ALA A 47 -16.09 -23.27 5.69
CA ALA A 47 -16.64 -24.00 6.84
C ALA A 47 -18.18 -24.12 6.75
N VAL A 48 -18.88 -23.04 6.36
CA VAL A 48 -20.34 -23.09 6.19
C VAL A 48 -20.74 -23.79 4.89
N GLN A 49 -19.95 -23.68 3.81
CA GLN A 49 -20.18 -24.43 2.57
C GLN A 49 -20.16 -25.95 2.79
N THR A 50 -19.33 -26.44 3.72
CA THR A 50 -19.24 -27.88 4.04
C THR A 50 -20.56 -28.43 4.59
N THR A 51 -21.26 -27.66 5.43
CA THR A 51 -22.55 -28.05 6.00
C THR A 51 -23.73 -27.64 5.12
N HIS A 52 -23.59 -26.54 4.38
CA HIS A 52 -24.64 -25.91 3.60
C HIS A 52 -24.14 -25.48 2.22
N PRO A 53 -23.92 -26.45 1.30
CA PRO A 53 -23.42 -26.15 -0.03
C PRO A 53 -24.33 -25.17 -0.79
N SER A 54 -23.72 -24.16 -1.39
CA SER A 54 -24.36 -23.18 -2.25
C SER A 54 -23.42 -22.79 -3.39
N PRO A 55 -23.60 -23.36 -4.60
CA PRO A 55 -22.82 -23.01 -5.79
C PRO A 55 -22.93 -21.53 -6.16
N GLU A 56 -24.11 -20.94 -5.94
CA GLU A 56 -24.33 -19.51 -6.17
C GLU A 56 -23.46 -18.65 -5.24
N ALA A 57 -23.42 -18.96 -3.95
CA ALA A 57 -22.57 -18.24 -3.01
C ALA A 57 -21.07 -18.43 -3.33
N GLN A 58 -20.67 -19.63 -3.78
CA GLN A 58 -19.29 -19.91 -4.19
C GLN A 58 -18.87 -19.04 -5.39
N LYS A 59 -19.75 -18.93 -6.39
CA LYS A 59 -19.53 -18.07 -7.56
C LYS A 59 -19.42 -16.59 -7.16
N ILE A 60 -20.34 -16.10 -6.32
CA ILE A 60 -20.30 -14.70 -5.85
C ILE A 60 -18.98 -14.42 -5.13
N TRP A 61 -18.52 -15.33 -4.28
CA TRP A 61 -17.27 -15.16 -3.55
C TRP A 61 -16.03 -15.17 -4.47
N SER A 62 -15.96 -16.08 -5.45
CA SER A 62 -14.82 -16.13 -6.38
C SER A 62 -14.73 -14.86 -7.24
N GLU A 63 -15.86 -14.37 -7.75
CA GLU A 63 -15.93 -13.10 -8.50
C GLU A 63 -15.47 -11.91 -7.65
N ALA A 64 -15.86 -11.89 -6.37
CA ALA A 64 -15.43 -10.86 -5.42
C ALA A 64 -13.91 -10.87 -5.20
N ARG A 65 -13.31 -12.05 -5.02
CA ARG A 65 -11.85 -12.21 -4.89
C ARG A 65 -11.12 -11.79 -6.16
N GLN A 66 -11.63 -12.15 -7.34
CA GLN A 66 -11.05 -11.74 -8.61
C GLN A 66 -11.11 -10.20 -8.79
N SER A 67 -12.24 -9.59 -8.40
CA SER A 67 -12.42 -8.14 -8.41
C SER A 67 -11.47 -7.45 -7.42
N ALA A 68 -11.30 -8.00 -6.22
CA ALA A 68 -10.34 -7.52 -5.23
C ALA A 68 -8.89 -7.55 -5.74
N ALA A 69 -8.47 -8.66 -6.37
CA ALA A 69 -7.14 -8.78 -6.95
C ALA A 69 -6.89 -7.71 -8.02
N LYS A 70 -7.86 -7.49 -8.92
CA LYS A 70 -7.79 -6.43 -9.94
C LYS A 70 -7.61 -5.05 -9.31
N LYS A 71 -8.27 -4.76 -8.19
CA LYS A 71 -8.12 -3.48 -7.49
C LYS A 71 -6.71 -3.27 -6.91
N MET A 72 -6.04 -4.33 -6.46
CA MET A 72 -4.66 -4.24 -5.96
C MET A 72 -3.64 -3.89 -7.04
N SER A 73 -3.93 -4.14 -8.33
CA SER A 73 -3.07 -3.66 -9.43
C SER A 73 -2.89 -2.14 -9.43
N ARG A 74 -3.86 -1.38 -8.89
CA ARG A 74 -3.80 0.08 -8.83
C ARG A 74 -2.77 0.57 -7.82
N LEU A 75 -2.50 -0.21 -6.76
CA LEU A 75 -1.41 0.05 -5.82
C LEU A 75 -0.04 -0.16 -6.46
N GLN A 76 0.09 -1.24 -7.23
CA GLN A 76 1.30 -1.53 -8.00
C GLN A 76 1.62 -0.41 -9.02
N GLU A 77 0.61 0.03 -9.78
CA GLU A 77 0.76 1.14 -10.73
C GLU A 77 1.22 2.44 -10.03
N LEU A 78 0.78 2.70 -8.80
CA LEU A 78 1.26 3.84 -8.02
C LEU A 78 2.73 3.68 -7.62
N ALA A 79 3.16 2.49 -7.20
CA ALA A 79 4.56 2.23 -6.88
C ALA A 79 5.47 2.49 -8.10
N PHE A 80 5.10 1.96 -9.27
CA PHE A 80 5.82 2.21 -10.52
C PHE A 80 5.94 3.70 -10.86
N LEU A 81 4.85 4.47 -10.73
CA LEU A 81 4.91 5.91 -10.99
C LEU A 81 5.84 6.66 -10.03
N ASN A 82 5.93 6.24 -8.77
CA ASN A 82 6.85 6.83 -7.80
C ASN A 82 8.31 6.49 -8.13
N TYR A 83 8.59 5.24 -8.50
CA TYR A 83 9.91 4.82 -8.98
C TYR A 83 10.33 5.62 -10.22
N ASP A 84 9.46 5.73 -11.23
CA ASP A 84 9.71 6.52 -12.43
C ASP A 84 9.95 8.01 -12.12
N THR A 85 9.16 8.57 -11.19
CA THR A 85 9.33 9.97 -10.75
C THR A 85 10.73 10.18 -10.15
N ALA A 86 11.17 9.26 -9.29
CA ALA A 86 12.48 9.33 -8.66
C ALA A 86 13.62 9.19 -9.68
N GLY A 87 13.53 8.22 -10.59
CA GLY A 87 14.53 8.02 -11.63
C GLY A 87 14.70 9.24 -12.53
N ASN A 88 13.60 9.88 -12.94
CA ASN A 88 13.67 11.09 -13.77
C ASN A 88 14.24 12.29 -13.00
N PHE A 89 13.92 12.44 -11.71
CA PHE A 89 14.54 13.46 -10.88
C PHE A 89 16.07 13.28 -10.78
N LEU A 90 16.53 12.04 -10.53
CA LEU A 90 17.95 11.73 -10.41
C LEU A 90 18.70 11.99 -11.73
N LEU A 91 18.11 11.66 -12.88
CA LEU A 91 18.67 11.99 -14.20
C LEU A 91 18.79 13.51 -14.42
N PHE A 92 17.78 14.26 -14.01
CA PHE A 92 17.79 15.72 -14.07
C PHE A 92 18.90 16.29 -13.17
N VAL A 93 18.93 15.91 -11.89
CA VAL A 93 19.93 16.37 -10.92
C VAL A 93 21.36 16.07 -11.37
N LYS A 94 21.61 14.86 -11.88
CA LYS A 94 22.92 14.47 -12.39
C LYS A 94 23.37 15.33 -13.57
N ALA A 95 22.45 15.67 -14.49
CA ALA A 95 22.76 16.55 -15.60
C ALA A 95 23.09 17.97 -15.11
N SER A 96 22.27 18.51 -14.20
CA SER A 96 22.47 19.82 -13.59
C SER A 96 23.81 19.95 -12.85
N ARG A 97 24.20 18.93 -12.07
CA ARG A 97 25.50 18.89 -11.36
C ARG A 97 26.70 18.91 -12.32
N LEU A 98 26.55 18.33 -13.52
CA LEU A 98 27.59 18.35 -14.57
C LEU A 98 27.58 19.63 -15.42
N GLY A 99 26.78 20.64 -15.05
CA GLY A 99 26.61 21.87 -15.82
C GLY A 99 25.89 21.65 -17.16
N ARG A 100 25.17 20.54 -17.31
CA ARG A 100 24.40 20.21 -18.51
C ARG A 100 22.92 20.52 -18.28
N ASN A 101 22.26 21.09 -19.27
CA ASN A 101 20.81 21.20 -19.24
C ASN A 101 20.17 19.88 -19.70
N ASN A 102 19.20 19.39 -18.94
CA ASN A 102 18.35 18.27 -19.32
C ASN A 102 16.87 18.61 -19.09
N PRO A 103 16.30 19.49 -19.93
CA PRO A 103 14.91 19.93 -19.78
C PRO A 103 13.92 18.78 -19.98
N GLU A 104 14.26 17.77 -20.79
CA GLU A 104 13.43 16.60 -21.00
C GLU A 104 13.26 15.78 -19.70
N ALA A 105 14.35 15.49 -18.99
CA ALA A 105 14.27 14.78 -17.71
C ALA A 105 13.49 15.60 -16.67
N TYR A 106 13.68 16.92 -16.62
CA TYR A 106 12.93 17.80 -15.73
C TYR A 106 11.43 17.80 -16.02
N HIS A 107 11.04 17.96 -17.28
CA HIS A 107 9.63 17.93 -17.69
C HIS A 107 8.99 16.56 -17.48
N THR A 108 9.74 15.48 -17.75
CA THR A 108 9.27 14.11 -17.51
C THR A 108 9.07 13.88 -16.03
N PHE A 109 10.02 14.28 -15.17
CA PHE A 109 9.89 14.25 -13.72
C PHE A 109 8.61 14.93 -13.23
N LEU A 110 8.37 16.18 -13.64
CA LEU A 110 7.17 16.93 -13.23
C LEU A 110 5.88 16.25 -13.72
N THR A 111 5.89 15.74 -14.96
CA THR A 111 4.75 15.00 -15.53
C THR A 111 4.46 13.73 -14.75
N ARG A 112 5.50 12.97 -14.36
CA ARG A 112 5.36 11.76 -13.56
C ARG A 112 4.88 12.06 -12.14
N ALA A 113 5.41 13.11 -11.51
CA ALA A 113 4.94 13.57 -10.21
C ALA A 113 3.44 13.94 -10.24
N HIS A 114 3.00 14.62 -11.30
CA HIS A 114 1.58 14.91 -11.52
C HIS A 114 0.73 13.65 -11.68
N GLN A 115 1.18 12.69 -12.50
CA GLN A 115 0.52 11.41 -12.68
C GLN A 115 0.42 10.63 -11.36
N ALA A 116 1.50 10.58 -10.57
CA ALA A 116 1.53 9.92 -9.27
C ALA A 116 0.55 10.58 -8.27
N ALA A 117 0.48 11.90 -8.24
CA ALA A 117 -0.47 12.63 -7.37
C ALA A 117 -1.92 12.35 -7.76
N LYS A 118 -2.23 12.38 -9.07
CA LYS A 118 -3.56 12.00 -9.57
C LYS A 118 -3.89 10.54 -9.27
N LYS A 119 -2.92 9.65 -9.45
CA LYS A 119 -3.07 8.22 -9.21
C LYS A 119 -3.36 7.92 -7.74
N SER A 120 -2.69 8.61 -6.82
CA SER A 120 -2.93 8.48 -5.38
C SER A 120 -4.41 8.71 -5.03
N GLY A 121 -5.02 9.75 -5.63
CA GLY A 121 -6.46 10.01 -5.50
C GLY A 121 -7.33 8.87 -6.04
N SER A 122 -7.04 8.39 -7.25
CA SER A 122 -7.79 7.26 -7.83
C SER A 122 -7.63 5.97 -7.02
N VAL A 123 -6.48 5.74 -6.39
CA VAL A 123 -6.25 4.58 -5.53
C VAL A 123 -7.11 4.65 -4.26
N GLN A 124 -7.26 5.83 -3.63
CA GLN A 124 -8.13 6.00 -2.47
C GLN A 124 -9.57 5.56 -2.79
N GLU A 125 -10.11 6.02 -3.92
CA GLU A 125 -11.45 5.62 -4.39
C GLU A 125 -11.55 4.10 -4.63
N VAL A 126 -10.50 3.49 -5.18
CA VAL A 126 -10.44 2.05 -5.43
C VAL A 126 -10.43 1.24 -4.13
N LEU A 127 -9.72 1.70 -3.10
CA LEU A 127 -9.70 1.05 -1.79
C LEU A 127 -11.04 1.14 -1.06
N LEU A 128 -11.73 2.28 -1.19
CA LEU A 128 -13.10 2.43 -0.68
C LEU A 128 -14.05 1.45 -1.36
N LYS A 129 -13.98 1.33 -2.69
CA LYS A 129 -14.77 0.35 -3.45
C LYS A 129 -14.39 -1.09 -3.10
N PHE A 130 -13.12 -1.38 -2.87
CA PHE A 130 -12.66 -2.69 -2.43
C PHE A 130 -13.36 -3.12 -1.13
N ARG A 131 -13.34 -2.26 -0.10
CA ARG A 131 -14.05 -2.52 1.16
C ARG A 131 -15.54 -2.72 0.94
N GLU A 132 -16.15 -1.85 0.15
CA GLU A 132 -17.61 -1.86 -0.04
C GLU A 132 -18.10 -3.10 -0.80
N ASP A 133 -17.40 -3.50 -1.87
CA ASP A 133 -17.73 -4.69 -2.65
C ASP A 133 -17.68 -5.94 -1.77
N ILE A 134 -16.66 -6.09 -0.91
CA ILE A 134 -16.56 -7.21 0.02
C ILE A 134 -17.71 -7.18 1.04
N ARG A 135 -18.06 -6.00 1.56
CA ARG A 135 -19.19 -5.83 2.49
C ARG A 135 -20.50 -6.32 1.88
N ILE A 136 -20.77 -5.90 0.63
CA ILE A 136 -21.98 -6.26 -0.11
C ILE A 136 -22.03 -7.77 -0.32
N VAL A 137 -20.93 -8.35 -0.80
CA VAL A 137 -20.82 -9.80 -1.08
C VAL A 137 -21.03 -10.63 0.19
N VAL A 138 -20.40 -10.26 1.31
CA VAL A 138 -20.61 -10.93 2.60
C VAL A 138 -22.09 -10.88 3.02
N GLY A 139 -22.76 -9.74 2.81
CA GLY A 139 -24.18 -9.59 3.11
C GLY A 139 -25.08 -10.47 2.23
N GLN A 140 -24.76 -10.57 0.94
CA GLN A 140 -25.46 -11.45 0.00
C GLN A 140 -25.28 -12.91 0.39
N ILE A 141 -24.04 -13.35 0.67
CA ILE A 141 -23.72 -14.72 1.10
C ILE A 141 -24.45 -15.04 2.41
N THR A 142 -24.38 -14.16 3.41
CA THR A 142 -25.11 -14.34 4.67
C THR A 142 -26.61 -14.56 4.44
N THR A 143 -27.22 -13.78 3.56
CA THR A 143 -28.66 -13.89 3.23
C THR A 143 -28.97 -15.22 2.56
N LEU A 144 -28.18 -15.63 1.57
CA LEU A 144 -28.34 -16.91 0.87
C LEU A 144 -28.19 -18.11 1.81
N MET A 145 -27.26 -18.01 2.77
CA MET A 145 -26.97 -19.11 3.70
C MET A 145 -27.93 -19.17 4.89
N SER A 146 -28.53 -18.04 5.30
CA SER A 146 -29.50 -17.98 6.42
C SER A 146 -30.88 -18.58 6.08
N GLY A 147 -31.15 -18.83 4.80
CA GLY A 147 -32.39 -19.49 4.38
C GLY A 147 -32.48 -20.92 4.94
N ASN A 148 -33.66 -21.29 5.47
CA ASN A 148 -34.00 -22.62 6.00
C ASN A 148 -33.43 -22.99 7.39
N GLY A 149 -33.24 -22.02 8.30
CA GLY A 149 -32.91 -22.31 9.71
C GLY A 149 -31.48 -22.85 9.93
N LYS A 150 -30.60 -22.59 8.97
CA LYS A 150 -29.18 -22.97 8.99
C LYS A 150 -28.41 -22.11 9.98
N ASP A 151 -27.53 -22.72 10.77
CA ASP A 151 -26.66 -21.99 11.68
C ASP A 151 -25.48 -21.38 10.90
N VAL A 152 -25.53 -20.06 10.72
CA VAL A 152 -24.48 -19.26 10.06
C VAL A 152 -23.85 -18.24 11.03
N SER A 153 -24.05 -18.42 12.34
CA SER A 153 -23.62 -17.48 13.37
C SER A 153 -22.10 -17.29 13.39
N SER A 154 -21.35 -18.37 13.21
CA SER A 154 -19.89 -18.36 13.10
C SER A 154 -19.41 -17.50 11.93
N PHE A 155 -19.94 -17.74 10.72
CA PHE A 155 -19.62 -16.93 9.54
C PHE A 155 -19.97 -15.44 9.72
N THR A 156 -21.12 -15.15 10.32
CA THR A 156 -21.57 -13.77 10.57
C THR A 156 -20.64 -13.03 11.51
N SER A 157 -20.21 -13.68 12.60
CA SER A 157 -19.30 -13.07 13.59
C SER A 157 -17.89 -12.87 13.01
N GLU A 158 -17.34 -13.89 12.34
CA GLU A 158 -16.03 -13.84 11.69
C GLU A 158 -15.98 -12.79 10.58
N SER A 159 -17.06 -12.69 9.79
CA SER A 159 -17.17 -11.69 8.74
C SER A 159 -17.26 -10.28 9.29
N SER A 160 -18.01 -10.07 10.38
CA SER A 160 -18.11 -8.76 11.02
C SER A 160 -16.76 -8.25 11.52
N GLN A 161 -15.96 -9.13 12.15
CA GLN A 161 -14.61 -8.79 12.59
C GLN A 161 -13.69 -8.48 11.41
N SER A 162 -13.71 -9.32 10.38
CA SER A 162 -12.86 -9.15 9.20
C SER A 162 -13.18 -7.85 8.46
N MET A 163 -14.47 -7.50 8.34
CA MET A 163 -14.92 -6.24 7.73
C MET A 163 -14.44 -5.01 8.50
N LEU A 164 -14.41 -5.06 9.84
CA LEU A 164 -13.91 -3.97 10.67
C LEU A 164 -12.40 -3.74 10.48
N GLU A 165 -11.62 -4.82 10.44
CA GLU A 165 -10.18 -4.77 10.19
C GLU A 165 -9.87 -4.23 8.79
N LEU A 166 -10.60 -4.71 7.77
CA LEU A 166 -10.50 -4.19 6.39
C LEU A 166 -10.84 -2.71 6.32
N ALA A 167 -11.92 -2.27 6.96
CA ALA A 167 -12.31 -0.86 6.97
C ALA A 167 -11.22 0.02 7.61
N THR A 168 -10.70 -0.39 8.76
CA THR A 168 -9.65 0.35 9.46
C THR A 168 -8.38 0.47 8.61
N ALA A 169 -7.96 -0.63 7.98
CA ALA A 169 -6.79 -0.64 7.11
C ALA A 169 -6.95 0.20 5.83
N VAL A 170 -8.17 0.25 5.27
CA VAL A 170 -8.48 1.14 4.14
C VAL A 170 -8.38 2.61 4.56
N GLU A 171 -8.89 2.98 5.74
CA GLU A 171 -8.74 4.36 6.23
C GLU A 171 -7.26 4.73 6.48
N GLU A 172 -6.46 3.81 7.03
CA GLU A 172 -5.02 4.02 7.18
C GLU A 172 -4.33 4.25 5.83
N CYS A 173 -4.60 3.40 4.84
CA CYS A 173 -4.07 3.59 3.48
C CYS A 173 -4.50 4.94 2.89
N ASN A 174 -5.77 5.32 3.07
CA ASN A 174 -6.28 6.59 2.56
C ASN A 174 -5.57 7.81 3.17
N ALA A 175 -5.29 7.76 4.47
CA ALA A 175 -4.54 8.82 5.15
C ALA A 175 -3.10 8.92 4.63
N ILE A 176 -2.43 7.78 4.41
CA ILE A 176 -1.09 7.74 3.83
C ILE A 176 -1.11 8.31 2.40
N LEU A 177 -2.07 7.88 1.58
CA LEU A 177 -2.21 8.33 0.19
C LEU A 177 -2.50 9.84 0.10
N GLU A 178 -3.27 10.40 1.03
CA GLU A 178 -3.54 11.83 1.06
C GLU A 178 -2.27 12.62 1.38
N GLY A 179 -1.52 12.22 2.42
CA GLY A 179 -0.23 12.84 2.74
C GLY A 179 0.75 12.75 1.57
N HIS A 180 0.88 11.57 0.97
CA HIS A 180 1.72 11.32 -0.19
C HIS A 180 1.34 12.20 -1.40
N ARG A 181 0.04 12.37 -1.63
CA ARG A 181 -0.49 13.22 -2.69
C ARG A 181 -0.12 14.69 -2.48
N GLU A 182 -0.22 15.21 -1.26
CA GLU A 182 0.16 16.59 -0.96
C GLU A 182 1.68 16.80 -1.11
N GLU A 183 2.50 15.86 -0.64
CA GLU A 183 3.95 15.91 -0.82
C GLU A 183 4.33 15.94 -2.32
N LEU A 184 3.68 15.12 -3.15
CA LEU A 184 3.88 15.15 -4.61
C LEU A 184 3.41 16.46 -5.27
N LYS A 185 2.41 17.15 -4.72
CA LYS A 185 2.01 18.48 -5.20
C LYS A 185 3.07 19.53 -4.85
N GLU A 186 3.71 19.43 -3.68
CA GLU A 186 4.82 20.32 -3.34
C GLU A 186 6.03 20.10 -4.25
N VAL A 187 6.31 18.83 -4.60
CA VAL A 187 7.32 18.48 -5.61
C VAL A 187 7.03 19.14 -6.96
N GLN A 188 5.76 19.13 -7.41
CA GLN A 188 5.34 19.79 -8.66
C GLN A 188 5.50 21.32 -8.64
N ARG A 189 5.53 21.94 -7.47
CA ARG A 189 5.77 23.38 -7.32
C ARG A 189 7.26 23.74 -7.42
N GLN A 190 8.15 22.77 -7.59
CA GLN A 190 9.54 23.06 -7.90
C GLN A 190 9.61 23.92 -9.17
N LYS A 191 10.34 25.03 -9.06
CA LYS A 191 10.67 25.90 -10.17
C LYS A 191 12.19 25.97 -10.24
N LEU A 192 12.72 25.88 -11.45
CA LEU A 192 14.08 26.33 -11.71
C LEU A 192 14.05 27.86 -11.61
N ASP A 193 14.67 28.41 -10.57
CA ASP A 193 14.92 29.84 -10.53
C ASP A 193 16.11 30.11 -11.46
N GLU A 194 15.89 30.90 -12.50
CA GLU A 194 16.95 31.26 -13.47
C GLU A 194 17.84 32.39 -12.95
N ASN A 195 17.45 33.07 -11.87
CA ASN A 195 18.19 34.20 -11.32
C ASN A 195 18.70 33.92 -9.89
N ASP A 196 20.02 33.88 -9.76
CA ASP A 196 20.80 34.25 -8.57
C ASP A 196 20.92 33.29 -7.38
N ASN A 197 21.09 31.98 -7.58
CA ASN A 197 22.04 31.14 -6.80
C ASN A 197 22.04 29.70 -7.34
N HIS A 198 23.21 29.09 -7.52
CA HIS A 198 23.29 27.67 -7.88
C HIS A 198 23.16 26.79 -6.62
N PRO A 199 22.52 25.60 -6.71
CA PRO A 199 22.50 24.66 -5.59
C PRO A 199 23.94 24.31 -5.17
N SER A 200 24.18 24.22 -3.86
CA SER A 200 25.50 23.81 -3.37
C SER A 200 25.72 22.32 -3.61
N GLU A 201 26.98 21.87 -3.56
CA GLU A 201 27.32 20.46 -3.71
C GLU A 201 26.70 19.60 -2.58
N GLU A 202 26.60 20.15 -1.37
CA GLU A 202 25.93 19.50 -0.24
C GLU A 202 24.43 19.36 -0.47
N GLU A 203 23.78 20.34 -1.11
CA GLU A 203 22.38 20.25 -1.48
C GLU A 203 22.18 19.17 -2.55
N PHE A 204 23.02 19.14 -3.60
CA PHE A 204 23.01 18.09 -4.61
C PHE A 204 23.14 16.69 -3.99
N GLN A 205 24.14 16.49 -3.14
CA GLN A 205 24.38 15.22 -2.49
C GLN A 205 23.19 14.80 -1.62
N MET A 206 22.66 15.72 -0.80
CA MET A 206 21.53 15.42 0.08
C MET A 206 20.26 15.03 -0.69
N VAL A 207 19.93 15.76 -1.77
CA VAL A 207 18.71 15.49 -2.52
C VAL A 207 18.84 14.23 -3.34
N GLU A 208 20.02 13.98 -3.92
CA GLU A 208 20.34 12.75 -4.65
C GLU A 208 20.20 11.54 -3.73
N GLU A 209 20.78 11.59 -2.52
CA GLU A 209 20.66 10.52 -1.52
C GLU A 209 19.20 10.25 -1.13
N LYS A 210 18.42 11.30 -0.85
CA LYS A 210 17.02 11.14 -0.44
C LYS A 210 16.16 10.60 -1.58
N TRP A 211 16.33 11.09 -2.80
CA TRP A 211 15.58 10.61 -3.96
C TRP A 211 16.01 9.20 -4.37
N GLN A 212 17.29 8.83 -4.21
CA GLN A 212 17.75 7.46 -4.41
C GLN A 212 17.16 6.52 -3.37
N ALA A 213 17.13 6.91 -2.10
CA ALA A 213 16.48 6.13 -1.05
C ALA A 213 14.98 5.96 -1.33
N PHE A 214 14.31 7.02 -1.82
CA PHE A 214 12.92 6.96 -2.23
C PHE A 214 12.72 6.02 -3.43
N SER A 215 13.57 6.11 -4.45
CA SER A 215 13.55 5.21 -5.61
C SER A 215 13.66 3.76 -5.19
N ASN A 216 14.63 3.43 -4.32
CA ASN A 216 14.82 2.07 -3.81
C ASN A 216 13.59 1.62 -3.01
N SER A 217 13.04 2.49 -2.16
CA SER A 217 11.83 2.17 -1.38
C SER A 217 10.57 1.99 -2.24
N ALA A 218 10.57 2.50 -3.48
CA ALA A 218 9.46 2.40 -4.42
C ALA A 218 9.66 1.30 -5.48
N ASP A 219 10.79 0.58 -5.44
CA ASP A 219 11.11 -0.47 -6.40
C ASP A 219 10.03 -1.56 -6.38
N ALA A 220 9.27 -1.62 -7.46
CA ALA A 220 8.14 -2.51 -7.57
C ALA A 220 8.53 -3.98 -7.73
N ASP A 221 9.78 -4.29 -8.10
CA ASP A 221 10.26 -5.67 -8.16
C ASP A 221 10.57 -6.23 -6.75
N GLU A 222 10.86 -5.36 -5.79
CA GLU A 222 11.04 -5.73 -4.38
C GLU A 222 9.70 -6.12 -3.73
N TYR A 223 8.62 -5.47 -4.16
CA TYR A 223 7.27 -5.73 -3.67
C TYR A 223 6.59 -6.74 -4.57
N LYS A 224 6.40 -7.97 -4.10
CA LYS A 224 5.81 -9.11 -4.84
C LYS A 224 4.33 -8.92 -5.19
N TRP A 225 3.94 -7.81 -5.83
CA TRP A 225 2.57 -7.41 -6.16
C TRP A 225 1.85 -8.47 -6.98
N HIS A 226 2.53 -9.11 -7.94
CA HIS A 226 1.96 -10.21 -8.70
C HIS A 226 1.63 -11.43 -7.84
N ALA A 227 2.45 -11.73 -6.83
CA ALA A 227 2.14 -12.78 -5.88
C ALA A 227 0.95 -12.36 -5.00
N LEU A 228 0.89 -11.12 -4.50
CA LEU A 228 -0.25 -10.62 -3.73
C LEU A 228 -1.56 -10.80 -4.49
N GLN A 229 -1.58 -10.40 -5.77
CA GLN A 229 -2.77 -10.48 -6.61
C GLN A 229 -3.23 -11.93 -6.82
N ARG A 230 -2.28 -12.85 -6.99
CA ARG A 230 -2.57 -14.29 -7.11
C ARG A 230 -3.19 -14.84 -5.82
N GLU A 231 -2.57 -14.54 -4.68
CA GLU A 231 -3.07 -14.96 -3.37
C GLU A 231 -4.46 -14.39 -3.07
N ILE A 232 -4.69 -13.10 -3.38
CA ILE A 232 -5.99 -12.47 -3.21
C ILE A 232 -7.04 -13.06 -4.14
N ARG A 233 -6.70 -13.40 -5.38
CA ARG A 233 -7.62 -14.09 -6.29
C ARG A 233 -8.06 -15.44 -5.69
N GLY A 234 -7.16 -16.13 -4.99
CA GLY A 234 -7.37 -17.50 -4.52
C GLY A 234 -7.10 -18.50 -5.64
N PHE A 235 -7.09 -19.79 -5.29
CA PHE A 235 -7.00 -20.86 -6.28
C PHE A 235 -8.32 -20.92 -7.06
N GLU A 236 -8.27 -20.59 -8.34
CA GLU A 236 -9.26 -21.09 -9.29
C GLU A 236 -8.99 -22.61 -9.38
N ASP A 237 -10.03 -23.45 -9.21
CA ASP A 237 -10.00 -24.79 -9.82
C ASP A 237 -9.98 -24.53 -11.32
N ASP A 238 -8.79 -24.26 -11.85
CA ASP A 238 -8.59 -24.24 -13.28
C ASP A 238 -8.89 -25.67 -13.75
N ASP A 239 -9.96 -25.84 -14.53
CA ASP A 239 -10.17 -26.99 -15.43
C ASP A 239 -9.06 -27.05 -16.52
N GLU A 240 -7.85 -26.58 -16.21
CA GLU A 240 -6.67 -26.66 -17.05
C GLU A 240 -5.92 -27.94 -16.66
N PRO A 241 -5.76 -28.91 -17.58
CA PRO A 241 -5.16 -30.18 -17.25
C PRO A 241 -3.75 -29.96 -16.70
N PRO A 242 -3.33 -30.72 -15.67
CA PRO A 242 -2.07 -30.48 -15.00
C PRO A 242 -0.92 -30.64 -15.98
N MET A 243 -0.32 -29.52 -16.37
CA MET A 243 0.99 -29.51 -16.99
C MET A 243 1.96 -30.14 -16.00
N THR A 244 2.34 -31.38 -16.30
CA THR A 244 3.28 -32.19 -15.54
C THR A 244 4.65 -31.56 -15.64
N TYR A 245 4.95 -30.60 -14.76
CA TYR A 245 6.31 -30.15 -14.54
C TYR A 245 7.01 -31.15 -13.61
N ASN A 246 7.69 -32.10 -14.22
CA ASN A 246 8.64 -32.97 -13.52
C ASN A 246 9.81 -32.13 -12.99
N TYR A 247 9.86 -31.90 -11.68
CA TYR A 247 11.12 -31.60 -11.00
C TYR A 247 11.31 -32.50 -9.78
N PRO A 248 12.56 -32.91 -9.49
CA PRO A 248 12.85 -34.03 -8.60
C PRO A 248 12.75 -33.64 -7.13
N THR A 249 12.22 -34.57 -6.34
CA THR A 249 12.06 -34.53 -4.89
C THR A 249 13.40 -34.68 -4.15
N THR A 250 13.62 -33.88 -3.08
CA THR A 250 14.22 -34.27 -1.76
C THR A 250 14.46 -33.04 -0.86
N PRO A 251 14.63 -33.17 0.48
CA PRO A 251 13.70 -33.75 1.44
C PRO A 251 13.36 -32.79 2.61
N ALA A 252 12.37 -33.19 3.39
CA ALA A 252 11.75 -32.49 4.51
C ALA A 252 12.71 -32.02 5.63
N MET A 253 12.38 -30.86 6.24
CA MET A 253 12.82 -30.51 7.58
C MET A 253 11.64 -30.14 8.49
N HIS A 254 11.77 -30.63 9.73
CA HIS A 254 10.78 -30.71 10.79
C HIS A 254 10.17 -29.38 11.25
N THR A 255 8.88 -29.44 11.51
CA THR A 255 8.08 -28.46 12.26
C THR A 255 8.44 -28.51 13.75
N ASN A 256 8.90 -27.39 14.31
CA ASN A 256 8.86 -27.15 15.75
C ASN A 256 8.03 -25.90 16.05
N SER A 257 6.86 -26.17 16.62
CA SER A 257 5.89 -25.21 17.13
C SER A 257 6.39 -24.55 18.41
N SER A 258 6.36 -23.22 18.46
CA SER A 258 6.40 -22.44 19.71
C SER A 258 5.42 -21.28 19.62
N LYS A 259 4.23 -21.47 20.21
CA LYS A 259 3.22 -20.43 20.38
C LYS A 259 3.69 -19.43 21.45
N ARG A 260 3.86 -18.15 21.09
CA ARG A 260 3.77 -17.03 22.04
C ARG A 260 2.64 -16.10 21.58
N PRO A 261 1.76 -15.63 22.48
CA PRO A 261 0.70 -14.70 22.11
C PRO A 261 1.30 -13.34 21.75
N ARG A 262 1.27 -12.99 20.46
CA ARG A 262 1.57 -11.63 19.98
C ARG A 262 0.35 -10.75 20.26
N VAL A 263 0.50 -9.82 21.19
CA VAL A 263 -0.44 -8.71 21.36
C VAL A 263 -0.33 -7.80 20.13
N PRO A 264 -1.43 -7.50 19.40
CA PRO A 264 -1.38 -6.62 18.24
C PRO A 264 -0.90 -5.21 18.63
N PHE A 265 0.09 -4.72 17.90
CA PHE A 265 0.76 -3.43 18.11
C PHE A 265 -0.21 -2.23 18.16
N TRP A 266 -1.37 -2.34 17.52
CA TRP A 266 -2.40 -1.31 17.44
C TRP A 266 -2.95 -0.82 18.79
N ARG A 267 -2.96 -1.67 19.82
CA ARG A 267 -3.32 -1.22 21.20
C ARG A 267 -2.33 -0.22 21.80
N LYS A 268 -1.10 -0.09 21.27
CA LYS A 268 -0.14 0.94 21.70
C LYS A 268 -0.38 2.29 21.04
N PHE A 269 -0.98 2.34 19.85
CA PHE A 269 -1.15 3.60 19.12
C PHE A 269 -2.29 4.46 19.68
N PHE A 270 -3.42 3.85 20.07
CA PHE A 270 -4.55 4.58 20.65
C PHE A 270 -4.28 5.18 22.04
N ARG A 271 -3.24 4.75 22.77
CA ARG A 271 -2.82 5.44 24.01
C ARG A 271 -2.01 6.72 23.75
N ARG A 272 -1.38 6.87 22.59
CA ARG A 272 -0.53 8.03 22.26
C ARG A 272 -1.32 9.18 21.65
N VAL A 273 -2.37 8.88 20.87
CA VAL A 273 -3.20 9.93 20.24
C VAL A 273 -4.07 10.66 21.27
N SER A 274 -4.53 9.98 22.33
CA SER A 274 -5.30 10.63 23.41
C SER A 274 -4.47 11.56 24.31
N SER A 275 -3.13 11.48 24.31
CA SER A 275 -2.28 12.36 25.14
C SER A 275 -1.88 13.68 24.47
N CYS A 276 -2.12 13.85 23.16
CA CYS A 276 -1.72 15.05 22.42
C CYS A 276 -2.85 16.09 22.26
N LEU A 277 -4.09 15.75 22.63
CA LEU A 277 -5.23 16.68 22.65
C LEU A 277 -5.55 17.14 24.08
N SER A 278 -4.57 17.75 24.76
CA SER A 278 -4.87 18.56 25.94
C SER A 278 -4.93 20.03 25.54
N VAL A 279 -6.14 20.49 25.22
CA VAL A 279 -6.46 21.90 25.01
C VAL A 279 -6.23 22.64 26.34
N LYS A 280 -5.07 23.28 26.49
CA LYS A 280 -4.90 24.33 27.49
C LYS A 280 -5.37 25.66 26.90
N LYS A 281 -6.50 26.11 27.44
CA LYS A 281 -7.09 27.44 27.41
C LYS A 281 -6.05 28.57 27.36
N PHE A 282 -6.26 29.54 26.49
CA PHE A 282 -5.86 30.93 26.75
C PHE A 282 -7.11 31.79 26.83
N VAL A 283 -7.33 32.32 28.04
CA VAL A 283 -8.23 33.44 28.36
C VAL A 283 -7.32 34.57 28.81
N ARG A 284 -7.16 35.58 27.95
CA ARG A 284 -7.17 37.03 28.19
C ARG A 284 -6.50 37.73 27.02
#